data_AF-A0A7X9LVU4-F1
#
_entry.id   AF-A0A7X9LVU4-F1
#
_cell.length_a   1.000
_cell.length_b   1.000
_cell.length_c   1.000
_cell.angle_alpha   90.00
_cell.angle_beta   90.00
_cell.angle_gamma   90.00
#
_symmetry.space_group_name_H-M   'P 1'
#
loop_
_entity.id
_entity.type
_entity.pdbx_description
1 polymer ?
#
loop_
_entity_poly.entity_id
_entity_poly.type
_entity_poly.pdbx_seq_one_letter_code
_entity_poly.pdbx_strand_id
1 'polypeptide(L)'
;MTDLDCLEEVQTFLANQPDHITLFQALERMISSIGPATVEVHHSQISFGTKAQFAWLWYPPSEAKRPTNSIVLSFSVGRRLKNKRFFEIDEAYPGRFTHHVIIESEADLNKEVFTWICEAYTFSLIRTRTATAVSL
;
A
#
# COMPACT_ATOMS: atom_id res chain seq x y z
N MET A 1 -10.76 -10.27 4.85
CA MET A 1 -9.33 -9.99 4.64
C MET A 1 -8.74 -9.57 5.98
N THR A 2 -9.29 -8.52 6.59
CA THR A 2 -9.04 -8.17 8.00
C THR A 2 -10.00 -8.95 8.91
N ASP A 3 -9.49 -9.62 9.95
CA ASP A 3 -10.30 -10.18 11.05
C ASP A 3 -10.45 -9.16 12.21
N LEU A 4 -11.14 -9.52 13.29
CA LEU A 4 -11.45 -8.58 14.39
C LEU A 4 -10.17 -8.06 15.07
N ASP A 5 -9.20 -8.93 15.33
CA ASP A 5 -7.96 -8.56 16.01
C ASP A 5 -7.11 -7.66 15.10
N CYS A 6 -7.02 -7.99 13.80
CA CYS A 6 -6.31 -7.17 12.82
C CYS A 6 -6.97 -5.80 12.63
N LEU A 7 -8.31 -5.70 12.74
CA LEU A 7 -9.02 -4.43 12.64
C LEU A 7 -8.65 -3.47 13.78
N GLU A 8 -8.51 -3.97 15.01
CA GLU A 8 -8.11 -3.17 16.16
C GLU A 8 -6.67 -2.66 16.02
N GLU A 9 -5.76 -3.50 15.52
CA GLU A 9 -4.38 -3.10 15.21
C GLU A 9 -4.33 -2.01 14.14
N VAL A 10 -5.13 -2.14 13.07
CA VAL A 10 -5.23 -1.13 12.01
C VAL A 10 -5.76 0.20 12.58
N GLN A 11 -6.83 0.17 13.36
CA GLN A 11 -7.39 1.38 13.98
C GLN A 11 -6.38 2.06 14.91
N THR A 12 -5.65 1.27 15.68
CA THR A 12 -4.58 1.75 16.57
C THR A 12 -3.44 2.38 15.78
N PHE A 13 -2.94 1.71 14.73
CA PHE A 13 -1.91 2.26 13.84
C PHE A 13 -2.35 3.58 13.23
N LEU A 14 -3.61 3.68 12.79
CA LEU A 14 -4.19 4.88 12.22
C LEU A 14 -4.61 5.92 13.28
N ALA A 15 -4.21 5.73 14.54
CA ALA A 15 -4.50 6.61 15.67
C ALA A 15 -5.99 6.98 15.79
N ASN A 16 -6.88 6.04 15.42
CA ASN A 16 -8.33 6.23 15.34
C ASN A 16 -8.79 7.44 14.51
N GLN A 17 -7.97 7.90 13.55
CA GLN A 17 -8.30 9.01 12.67
C GLN A 17 -9.36 8.57 11.62
N PRO A 18 -10.57 9.14 11.63
CA PRO A 18 -11.67 8.65 10.78
C PRO A 18 -11.37 8.69 9.29
N ASP A 19 -10.71 9.75 8.82
CA ASP A 19 -10.35 9.92 7.40
C ASP A 19 -9.38 8.82 6.94
N HIS A 20 -8.37 8.53 7.78
CA HIS A 20 -7.38 7.50 7.49
C HIS A 20 -7.98 6.09 7.52
N ILE A 21 -8.86 5.81 8.49
CA ILE A 21 -9.61 4.55 8.54
C ILE A 21 -10.47 4.39 7.28
N THR A 22 -11.12 5.47 6.83
CA THR A 22 -11.92 5.46 5.60
C THR A 22 -11.07 5.14 4.37
N LEU A 23 -9.87 5.74 4.26
CA LEU A 23 -8.91 5.43 3.19
C LEU A 23 -8.44 3.98 3.23
N PHE A 24 -8.09 3.44 4.40
CA PHE A 24 -7.74 2.04 4.57
C PHE A 24 -8.87 1.13 4.10
N GLN A 25 -10.10 1.35 4.58
CA GLN A 25 -11.25 0.52 4.23
C GLN A 25 -11.57 0.59 2.73
N ALA A 26 -11.43 1.77 2.12
CA ALA A 26 -11.64 1.94 0.68
C ALA A 26 -10.60 1.16 -0.14
N LEU A 27 -9.32 1.20 0.28
CA LEU A 27 -8.29 0.39 -0.35
C LEU A 27 -8.49 -1.11 -0.11
N GLU A 28 -8.90 -1.52 1.10
CA GLU A 28 -9.23 -2.91 1.42
C GLU A 28 -10.37 -3.43 0.53
N ARG A 29 -11.45 -2.65 0.35
CA ARG A 29 -12.55 -3.00 -0.57
C ARG A 29 -12.06 -3.12 -1.99
N MET A 30 -11.22 -2.19 -2.44
CA MET A 30 -10.61 -2.21 -3.77
C MET A 30 -9.81 -3.50 -3.99
N ILE A 31 -8.91 -3.84 -3.07
CA ILE A 31 -8.07 -5.04 -3.15
C ILE A 31 -8.93 -6.31 -3.09
N SER A 32 -9.91 -6.35 -2.19
CA SER A 32 -10.83 -7.50 -2.06
C SER A 32 -11.64 -7.77 -3.33
N SER A 33 -11.90 -6.73 -4.14
CA SER A 33 -12.58 -6.89 -5.44
C SER A 33 -11.70 -7.53 -6.52
N ILE A 34 -10.37 -7.56 -6.33
CA ILE A 34 -9.41 -8.19 -7.24
C ILE A 34 -9.24 -9.67 -6.89
N GLY A 35 -9.08 -9.98 -5.60
CA GLY A 35 -8.95 -11.35 -5.12
C GLY A 35 -8.53 -11.44 -3.66
N PRO A 36 -8.33 -12.66 -3.13
CA PRO A 36 -7.88 -12.86 -1.76
C PRO A 36 -6.51 -12.22 -1.50
N ALA A 37 -6.39 -11.53 -0.37
CA ALA A 37 -5.14 -10.97 0.12
C ALA A 37 -5.13 -11.00 1.67
N THR A 38 -3.94 -10.85 2.24
CA THR A 38 -3.71 -10.70 3.68
C THR A 38 -3.44 -9.25 4.03
N VAL A 39 -3.76 -8.86 5.26
CA VAL A 39 -3.35 -7.59 5.87
C VAL A 39 -2.44 -7.91 7.06
N GLU A 40 -1.32 -7.18 7.16
CA GLU A 40 -0.40 -7.26 8.30
C GLU A 40 -0.07 -5.84 8.75
N VAL A 41 -0.21 -5.55 10.04
CA VAL A 41 0.19 -4.27 10.64
C VAL A 41 1.63 -4.39 11.13
N HIS A 42 2.47 -3.44 10.73
CA HIS A 42 3.87 -3.33 11.15
C HIS A 42 4.06 -2.01 11.90
N HIS A 43 5.23 -1.84 12.52
CA HIS A 43 5.56 -0.65 13.32
C HIS A 43 5.31 0.68 12.57
N SER A 44 5.65 0.75 11.28
CA SER A 44 5.59 2.00 10.49
C SER A 44 4.62 1.94 9.30
N GLN A 45 3.94 0.81 9.06
CA GLN A 45 3.12 0.64 7.87
C GLN A 45 2.12 -0.50 8.04
N ILE A 46 1.03 -0.43 7.28
CA ILE A 46 0.10 -1.55 7.06
C ILE A 46 0.42 -2.12 5.68
N SER A 47 0.54 -3.43 5.55
CA SER A 47 0.86 -4.10 4.29
C SER A 47 -0.29 -4.99 3.81
N PHE A 48 -0.44 -5.06 2.49
CA PHE A 48 -1.30 -6.01 1.79
C PHE A 48 -0.44 -7.02 1.03
N GLY A 49 -0.82 -8.30 1.07
CA GLY A 49 -0.03 -9.37 0.49
C GLY A 49 -0.84 -10.51 -0.13
N THR A 50 -0.19 -11.24 -1.04
CA THR A 50 -0.61 -12.58 -1.47
C THR A 50 0.48 -13.58 -1.06
N LYS A 51 1.20 -14.20 -2.01
CA LYS A 51 2.45 -14.92 -1.76
C LYS A 51 3.57 -13.96 -1.32
N ALA A 52 3.52 -12.72 -1.78
CA ALA A 52 4.41 -11.64 -1.37
C ALA A 52 3.60 -10.36 -1.07
N GLN A 53 4.14 -9.49 -0.23
CA GLN A 53 3.58 -8.15 -0.01
C GLN A 53 3.70 -7.32 -1.29
N PHE A 54 2.67 -6.53 -1.59
CA PHE A 54 2.58 -5.82 -2.87
C PHE A 54 2.08 -4.38 -2.76
N ALA A 55 1.42 -4.03 -1.66
CA ALA A 55 0.99 -2.67 -1.38
C ALA A 55 1.14 -2.35 0.11
N TRP A 56 1.36 -1.08 0.42
CA TRP A 56 1.56 -0.58 1.78
C TRP A 56 0.89 0.77 1.98
N LEU A 57 0.32 0.98 3.15
CA LEU A 57 -0.15 2.27 3.65
C LEU A 57 0.72 2.72 4.81
N TRP A 58 1.18 3.97 4.78
CA TRP A 58 2.04 4.52 5.83
C TRP A 58 1.94 6.04 5.91
N TYR A 59 2.25 6.59 7.08
CA TYR A 59 2.26 8.03 7.30
C TYR A 59 3.44 8.67 6.58
N PRO A 60 3.24 9.78 5.87
CA PRO A 60 4.37 10.51 5.29
C PRO A 60 5.35 10.94 6.40
N PRO A 61 6.65 11.10 6.09
CA PRO A 61 7.62 11.61 7.05
C PRO A 61 7.17 12.98 7.61
N SER A 62 7.46 13.26 8.87
CA SER A 62 7.06 14.49 9.56
C SER A 62 7.54 15.76 8.86
N GLU A 63 8.64 15.68 8.11
CA GLU A 63 9.25 16.79 7.38
C GLU A 63 8.63 17.01 5.99
N ALA A 64 7.74 16.12 5.53
CA ALA A 64 7.12 16.23 4.23
C ALA A 64 6.04 17.31 4.25
N LYS A 65 6.17 18.33 3.37
CA LYS A 65 5.10 19.31 3.10
C LYS A 65 3.93 18.62 2.39
N ARG A 66 2.98 18.07 3.15
CA ARG A 66 1.80 17.37 2.63
C ARG A 66 0.54 17.76 3.39
N PRO A 67 -0.65 17.57 2.81
CA PRO A 67 -1.91 17.82 3.49
C PRO A 67 -2.01 16.99 4.78
N THR A 68 -2.60 17.59 5.81
CA THR A 68 -2.65 17.03 7.18
C THR A 68 -3.30 15.66 7.24
N ASN A 69 -4.25 15.37 6.34
CA ASN A 69 -5.03 14.13 6.35
C ASN A 69 -4.58 13.15 5.23
N SER A 70 -3.32 13.25 4.82
CA SER A 70 -2.78 12.46 3.72
C SER A 70 -2.03 11.22 4.21
N ILE A 71 -2.18 10.12 3.47
CA ILE A 71 -1.44 8.87 3.67
C ILE A 71 -0.69 8.54 2.38
N VAL A 72 0.45 7.86 2.52
CA VAL A 72 1.16 7.30 1.38
C VAL A 72 0.63 5.92 1.07
N LEU A 73 0.25 5.71 -0.19
CA LEU A 73 0.04 4.40 -0.78
C LEU A 73 1.26 4.04 -1.62
N SER A 74 1.93 2.96 -1.25
CA SER A 74 3.03 2.36 -2.00
C SER A 74 2.58 1.05 -2.63
N PHE A 75 3.09 0.73 -3.83
CA PHE A 75 2.86 -0.56 -4.45
C PHE A 75 4.04 -0.98 -5.33
N SER A 76 4.29 -2.29 -5.45
CA SER A 76 5.39 -2.83 -6.26
C SER A 76 4.90 -3.53 -7.52
N VAL A 77 5.53 -3.23 -8.67
CA VAL A 77 5.27 -3.89 -9.96
C VAL A 77 6.57 -4.30 -10.67
N GLY A 78 6.45 -5.15 -11.70
CA GLY A 78 7.59 -5.69 -12.46
C GLY A 78 8.19 -4.74 -13.51
N ARG A 79 7.69 -3.50 -13.61
CA ARG A 79 8.15 -2.51 -14.60
C ARG A 79 7.99 -1.10 -14.08
N ARG A 80 8.77 -0.16 -14.61
CA ARG A 80 8.63 1.26 -14.25
C ARG A 80 7.39 1.88 -14.90
N LEU A 81 6.40 2.23 -14.08
CA LEU A 81 5.29 3.08 -14.48
C LEU A 81 5.70 4.55 -14.49
N LYS A 82 5.07 5.37 -15.35
CA LYS A 82 5.23 6.82 -15.37
C LYS A 82 3.87 7.48 -15.19
N ASN A 83 3.75 8.32 -14.17
CA ASN A 83 2.57 9.12 -13.91
C ASN A 83 2.96 10.32 -13.04
N LYS A 84 2.29 11.46 -13.22
CA LYS A 84 2.53 12.68 -12.43
C LYS A 84 2.20 12.55 -10.94
N ARG A 85 1.39 11.55 -10.57
CA ARG A 85 1.01 11.26 -9.17
C ARG A 85 2.12 10.60 -8.36
N PHE A 86 3.09 9.99 -9.04
CA PHE A 86 4.23 9.38 -8.35
C PHE A 86 5.17 10.49 -7.88
N PHE A 87 5.27 10.69 -6.58
CA PHE A 87 6.28 11.60 -6.03
C PHE A 87 7.64 10.92 -5.89
N GLU A 88 7.65 9.58 -5.83
CA GLU A 88 8.85 8.76 -5.71
C GLU A 88 8.64 7.41 -6.39
N ILE A 89 9.72 6.89 -6.99
CA ILE A 89 9.77 5.58 -7.64
C ILE A 89 11.15 4.98 -7.32
N ASP A 90 11.14 3.85 -6.62
CA ASP A 90 12.35 3.15 -6.19
C ASP A 90 12.51 1.82 -6.90
N GLU A 91 13.76 1.43 -7.17
CA GLU A 91 14.13 0.10 -7.67
C GLU A 91 15.18 -0.52 -6.75
N ALA A 92 14.76 -0.96 -5.56
CA ALA A 92 15.67 -1.58 -4.59
C ALA A 92 16.28 -2.90 -5.11
N TYR A 93 15.56 -3.58 -6.01
CA TYR A 93 16.01 -4.81 -6.65
C TYR A 93 15.70 -4.74 -8.16
N PRO A 94 16.60 -5.21 -9.03
CA PRO A 94 16.36 -5.19 -10.47
C PRO A 94 15.02 -5.81 -10.87
N GLY A 95 14.23 -5.08 -11.64
CA GLY A 95 12.91 -5.53 -12.10
C GLY A 95 11.81 -5.49 -11.04
N ARG A 96 12.05 -4.83 -9.89
CA ARG A 96 11.03 -4.51 -8.88
C ARG A 96 11.00 -3.02 -8.65
N PHE A 97 9.95 -2.39 -9.17
CA PHE A 97 9.72 -0.96 -8.99
C PHE A 97 8.66 -0.75 -7.92
N THR A 98 8.95 0.04 -6.90
CA THR A 98 7.97 0.51 -5.92
C THR A 98 7.61 1.95 -6.26
N HIS A 99 6.31 2.20 -6.38
CA HIS A 99 5.76 3.51 -6.69
C HIS A 99 5.04 4.06 -5.47
N HIS A 100 5.20 5.35 -5.20
CA HIS A 100 4.60 6.01 -4.05
C HIS A 100 3.67 7.14 -4.49
N VAL A 101 2.43 7.10 -4.02
CA VAL A 101 1.43 8.14 -4.26
C VAL A 101 0.87 8.66 -2.93
N ILE A 102 0.49 9.93 -2.92
CA ILE A 102 -0.27 10.52 -1.83
C ILE A 102 -1.75 10.31 -2.12
N ILE A 103 -2.49 9.86 -1.10
CA ILE A 103 -3.96 9.80 -1.12
C ILE A 103 -4.49 10.65 0.04
N GLU A 104 -5.51 11.44 -0.24
CA GLU A 104 -6.14 12.38 0.70
C GLU A 104 -7.63 12.06 0.88
N SER A 105 -8.24 11.42 -0.11
CA SER A 105 -9.66 11.07 -0.10
C SER A 105 -9.93 9.76 -0.86
N GLU A 106 -11.12 9.18 -0.69
CA GLU A 106 -11.53 8.01 -1.47
C GLU A 106 -11.53 8.27 -2.98
N ALA A 107 -11.73 9.52 -3.42
CA ALA A 107 -11.69 9.88 -4.84
C ALA A 107 -10.30 9.69 -5.48
N ASP A 108 -9.24 9.67 -4.66
CA ASP A 108 -7.88 9.38 -5.12
C ASP A 108 -7.71 7.91 -5.52
N LEU A 109 -8.50 7.01 -4.93
CA LEU A 109 -8.58 5.58 -5.22
C LEU A 109 -9.47 5.32 -6.45
N ASN A 110 -9.14 5.98 -7.55
CA ASN A 110 -9.87 5.93 -8.81
C ASN A 110 -9.45 4.75 -9.70
N LYS A 111 -9.99 4.69 -10.92
CA LYS A 111 -9.71 3.64 -11.91
C LYS A 111 -8.23 3.50 -12.27
N GLU A 112 -7.47 4.59 -12.22
CA GLU A 112 -6.04 4.57 -12.50
C GLU A 112 -5.28 3.84 -11.39
N VAL A 113 -5.57 4.17 -10.12
CA VAL A 113 -5.02 3.46 -8.96
C VAL A 113 -5.43 2.00 -8.96
N PHE A 114 -6.71 1.70 -9.25
CA PHE A 114 -7.20 0.33 -9.38
C PHE A 114 -6.36 -0.48 -10.38
N THR A 115 -6.03 0.09 -11.53
CA THR A 115 -5.20 -0.58 -12.55
C THR A 115 -3.81 -0.91 -12.02
N TRP A 116 -3.19 0.01 -11.27
CA TRP A 116 -1.88 -0.22 -10.66
C TRP A 116 -1.91 -1.30 -9.58
N ILE A 117 -2.96 -1.30 -8.76
CA ILE A 117 -3.14 -2.31 -7.71
C ILE A 117 -3.41 -3.70 -8.31
N CYS A 118 -4.16 -3.80 -9.41
CA CYS A 118 -4.31 -5.06 -10.16
C CYS A 118 -2.96 -5.60 -10.67
N GLU A 119 -2.11 -4.73 -11.20
CA GLU A 119 -0.78 -5.12 -11.67
C GLU A 119 0.11 -5.56 -10.51
N ALA A 120 0.11 -4.82 -9.40
CA ALA A 120 0.86 -5.16 -8.19
C ALA A 120 0.40 -6.49 -7.58
N TYR A 121 -0.93 -6.69 -7.50
CA TYR A 121 -1.54 -7.94 -7.06
C TYR A 121 -1.06 -9.12 -7.93
N THR A 122 -1.15 -8.99 -9.26
CA THR A 122 -0.70 -10.03 -10.19
C THR A 122 0.79 -10.31 -10.04
N PHE A 123 1.61 -9.25 -9.93
CA PHE A 123 3.05 -9.37 -9.73
C PHE A 123 3.40 -10.12 -8.45
N SER A 124 2.61 -9.93 -7.39
CA SER A 124 2.80 -10.59 -6.10
C SER A 124 2.49 -12.09 -6.13
N LEU A 125 1.59 -12.55 -7.01
CA LEU A 125 1.22 -13.96 -7.16
C LEU A 125 2.28 -14.79 -7.89
N ILE A 126 3.02 -14.16 -8.79
CA ILE A 126 4.08 -14.81 -9.58
C ILE A 126 5.43 -14.77 -8.88
N ARG A 127 5.61 -13.88 -7.91
CA ARG A 127 6.83 -13.82 -7.10
C ARG A 127 6.79 -14.84 -5.97
N THR A 128 7.88 -15.59 -5.83
CA THR A 128 8.21 -16.28 -4.58
C THR A 128 8.67 -15.24 -3.57
N ARG A 129 8.12 -15.30 -2.35
CA ARG A 129 8.50 -14.46 -1.20
C ARG A 129 10.03 -14.54 -1.04
N THR A 130 10.74 -13.47 -1.34
CA THR A 130 12.18 -13.42 -1.11
C THR A 130 12.35 -13.16 0.37
N ALA A 131 13.01 -14.09 1.08
CA ALA A 131 13.34 -13.91 2.48
C ALA A 131 13.99 -12.52 2.67
N THR A 132 13.47 -11.77 3.63
CA THR A 132 13.96 -10.44 4.00
C THR A 132 15.48 -10.50 4.09
N ALA A 133 16.18 -9.71 3.26
CA ALA A 133 17.59 -9.47 3.50
C ALA A 133 17.66 -8.76 4.85
N VAL A 134 18.19 -9.46 5.85
CA VAL A 134 18.67 -8.84 7.08
C VAL A 134 19.79 -7.91 6.64
N SER A 135 19.50 -6.61 6.60
CA SER A 135 20.55 -5.61 6.49
C SER A 135 21.39 -5.72 7.77
N LEU A 136 22.65 -6.15 7.59
CA LEU A 136 23.71 -6.10 8.59
C LEU A 136 24.07 -4.65 8.93
#